data_AF-A0AAV8R9G7-F1
#
_entry.id   AF-A0AAV8R9G7-F1
#
_cell.length_a   1.000
_cell.length_b   1.000
_cell.length_c   1.000
_cell.angle_alpha   90.00
_cell.angle_beta   90.00
_cell.angle_gamma   90.00
#
_symmetry.space_group_name_H-M   'P 1'
#
loop_
_entity.id
_entity.type
_entity.pdbx_description
1 polymer ?
#
loop_
_entity_poly.entity_id
_entity_poly.type
_entity_poly.pdbx_seq_one_letter_code
_entity_poly.pdbx_strand_id
1 'polypeptide(L)'
;MHNSASAGPPAKPRVGSSQVSEASLKRKRGVFQKDLQHMMYGFGDDPNPLPETVSLVEDIVVEYITDMVHKAQNIASKRGRLLTEDFLYLVRKDPPKLHRCTELLSMHEELKLARKAFDVNEETLATAD
;
A
#
# COMPACT_ATOMS: atom_id res chain seq x y z
N MET A 1 -19.68 49.23 50.76
CA MET A 1 -19.91 49.14 49.31
C MET A 1 -18.53 49.10 48.66
N HIS A 2 -18.04 47.90 48.33
CA HIS A 2 -16.67 47.67 47.88
C HIS A 2 -16.59 47.64 46.34
N ASN A 3 -15.72 48.52 45.85
CA ASN A 3 -14.87 48.59 44.66
C ASN A 3 -14.84 47.47 43.58
N SER A 4 -14.36 47.90 42.38
CA SER A 4 -13.70 47.15 41.27
C SER A 4 -14.60 46.86 40.04
N ALA A 5 -14.19 46.93 38.77
CA ALA A 5 -12.94 47.29 38.09
C ALA A 5 -13.17 47.37 36.56
N SER A 6 -12.26 48.08 35.88
CA SER A 6 -11.74 47.93 34.50
C SER A 6 -12.64 47.42 33.35
N ALA A 7 -12.85 48.28 32.36
CA ALA A 7 -13.31 47.93 31.02
C ALA A 7 -12.16 47.31 30.19
N GLY A 8 -12.35 46.08 29.70
CA GLY A 8 -11.45 45.42 28.72
C GLY A 8 -11.86 45.67 27.26
N PRO A 9 -10.97 45.46 26.28
CA PRO A 9 -11.24 45.69 24.86
C PRO A 9 -12.03 44.53 24.22
N PRO A 10 -12.66 44.72 23.03
CA PRO A 10 -13.62 43.77 22.48
C PRO A 10 -12.94 42.55 21.84
N ALA A 11 -13.56 41.38 22.03
CA ALA A 11 -13.15 40.11 21.45
C ALA A 11 -13.39 40.10 19.92
N LYS A 12 -12.35 39.74 19.15
CA LYS A 12 -12.46 39.36 17.73
C LYS A 12 -12.67 37.84 17.65
N PRO A 13 -13.57 37.32 16.78
CA PRO A 13 -13.70 35.89 16.56
C PRO A 13 -12.53 35.42 15.69
N ARG A 14 -11.75 34.46 16.18
CA ARG A 14 -10.69 33.81 15.40
C ARG A 14 -11.26 32.51 14.81
N VAL A 15 -11.72 32.59 13.56
CA VAL A 15 -11.96 31.44 12.68
C VAL A 15 -10.66 31.10 11.95
N GLY A 16 -10.40 29.80 11.79
CA GLY A 16 -9.30 29.25 10.99
C GLY A 16 -8.14 28.77 11.87
N SER A 17 -7.67 27.53 11.77
CA SER A 17 -7.85 26.49 10.77
C SER A 17 -7.39 25.19 11.42
N SER A 18 -8.15 24.10 11.30
CA SER A 18 -7.66 22.77 11.65
C SER A 18 -6.41 22.49 10.81
N GLN A 19 -5.23 22.61 11.43
CA GLN A 19 -4.00 22.10 10.87
C GLN A 19 -4.11 20.58 10.87
N VAL A 20 -4.69 20.03 9.80
CA VAL A 20 -4.35 18.67 9.38
C VAL A 20 -2.88 18.76 9.05
N SER A 21 -2.04 18.25 9.95
CA SER A 21 -0.60 18.22 9.79
C SER A 21 -0.29 17.56 8.44
N GLU A 22 0.12 18.38 7.47
CA GLU A 22 0.91 17.97 6.31
C GLU A 22 2.26 17.46 6.81
N ALA A 23 2.27 16.37 7.57
CA ALA A 23 3.27 15.36 7.36
C ALA A 23 2.94 14.78 5.97
N SER A 24 3.19 15.56 4.92
CA SER A 24 3.33 15.07 3.57
C SER A 24 4.29 13.92 3.75
N LEU A 25 3.79 12.70 3.62
CA LEU A 25 4.61 11.56 3.25
C LEU A 25 5.47 12.14 2.15
N LYS A 26 6.75 12.43 2.42
CA LYS A 26 7.69 12.80 1.37
C LYS A 26 7.69 11.55 0.53
N ARG A 27 6.82 11.54 -0.48
CA ARG A 27 6.55 10.40 -1.35
C ARG A 27 7.95 10.00 -1.78
N LYS A 28 8.45 8.85 -1.31
CA LYS A 28 9.75 8.36 -1.73
C LYS A 28 9.56 8.10 -3.23
N ARG A 29 9.86 9.13 -4.03
CA ARG A 29 9.85 9.05 -5.49
C ARG A 29 11.05 8.22 -5.90
N GLY A 30 10.92 7.48 -6.98
CA GLY A 30 11.98 6.62 -7.47
C GLY A 30 12.07 5.26 -6.79
N VAL A 31 11.06 4.83 -6.02
CA VAL A 31 11.10 3.50 -5.38
C VAL A 31 10.88 2.40 -6.42
N PHE A 32 10.03 2.66 -7.42
CA PHE A 32 9.66 1.66 -8.42
C PHE A 32 10.31 1.89 -9.79
N GLN A 33 11.09 2.96 -9.99
CA GLN A 33 11.59 3.33 -11.32
C GLN A 33 12.35 2.22 -12.02
N LYS A 34 13.24 1.51 -11.31
CA LYS A 34 14.01 0.40 -11.88
C LYS A 34 13.10 -0.75 -12.30
N ASP A 35 12.16 -1.14 -11.46
CA ASP A 35 11.27 -2.28 -11.74
C ASP A 35 10.24 -1.93 -12.82
N LEU A 36 9.76 -0.68 -12.85
CA LEU A 36 8.85 -0.17 -13.86
C LEU A 36 9.50 -0.15 -15.24
N GLN A 37 10.77 0.21 -15.38
CA GLN A 37 11.47 0.15 -16.68
C GLN A 37 11.44 -1.27 -17.26
N HIS A 38 11.78 -2.29 -16.46
CA HIS A 38 11.73 -3.68 -16.91
C HIS A 38 10.32 -4.14 -17.23
N MET A 39 9.33 -3.70 -16.44
CA MET A 39 7.92 -4.02 -16.68
C MET A 39 7.41 -3.38 -17.97
N MET A 40 7.72 -2.10 -18.21
CA MET A 40 7.35 -1.37 -19.42
C MET A 40 7.91 -2.06 -20.67
N TYR A 41 9.19 -2.43 -20.66
CA TYR A 41 9.79 -3.25 -21.72
C TYR A 41 9.08 -4.60 -21.90
N GLY A 42 8.73 -5.28 -20.79
CA GLY A 42 7.95 -6.52 -20.83
C GLY A 42 6.55 -6.38 -21.44
N PHE A 43 5.98 -5.17 -21.43
CA PHE A 43 4.73 -4.82 -22.12
C PHE A 43 4.95 -4.25 -23.53
N GLY A 44 6.19 -4.22 -24.02
CA GLY A 44 6.54 -3.84 -25.39
C GLY A 44 7.01 -2.40 -25.58
N ASP A 45 7.33 -1.69 -24.49
CA ASP A 45 7.95 -0.36 -24.57
C ASP A 45 9.46 -0.44 -24.92
N ASP A 46 10.12 0.70 -25.09
CA ASP A 46 11.56 0.79 -25.31
C ASP A 46 12.37 0.23 -24.12
N PRO A 47 13.50 -0.46 -24.33
CA PRO A 47 14.37 -0.92 -23.23
C PRO A 47 14.93 0.22 -22.38
N ASN A 48 15.00 1.45 -22.90
CA ASN A 48 15.41 2.66 -22.20
C ASN A 48 14.31 3.74 -22.32
N PRO A 49 13.16 3.57 -21.63
CA PRO A 49 12.06 4.51 -21.73
C PRO A 49 12.45 5.87 -21.15
N LEU A 50 11.77 6.94 -21.60
CA LEU A 50 12.05 8.29 -21.12
C LEU A 50 11.87 8.38 -19.59
N PRO A 51 12.80 9.01 -18.84
CA PRO A 51 12.70 9.14 -17.39
C PRO A 51 11.39 9.81 -16.91
N GLU A 52 10.87 10.73 -17.70
CA GLU A 52 9.60 11.42 -17.46
C GLU A 52 8.42 10.45 -17.56
N THR A 53 8.43 9.55 -18.54
CA THR A 53 7.39 8.51 -18.69
C THR A 53 7.43 7.56 -17.50
N VAL A 54 8.60 7.07 -17.10
CA VAL A 54 8.73 6.18 -15.93
C VAL A 54 8.23 6.88 -14.66
N SER A 55 8.57 8.16 -14.49
CA SER A 55 8.13 8.96 -13.34
C SER A 55 6.61 9.15 -13.30
N LEU A 56 5.99 9.40 -14.46
CA LEU A 56 4.55 9.52 -14.57
C LEU A 56 3.84 8.19 -14.28
N VAL A 57 4.35 7.09 -14.84
CA VAL A 57 3.81 5.74 -14.56
C VAL A 57 3.94 5.40 -13.08
N GLU A 58 5.05 5.76 -12.43
CA GLU A 58 5.20 5.60 -10.99
C GLU A 58 4.11 6.35 -10.21
N ASP A 59 3.84 7.62 -10.55
CA ASP A 59 2.79 8.40 -9.90
C ASP A 59 1.40 7.76 -10.11
N ILE A 60 1.09 7.27 -11.32
CA ILE A 60 -0.18 6.57 -11.64
C ILE A 60 -0.31 5.26 -10.83
N VAL A 61 0.77 4.47 -10.75
CA VAL A 61 0.77 3.19 -10.03
C VAL A 61 0.57 3.41 -8.53
N VAL A 62 1.25 4.40 -7.94
CA VAL A 62 1.09 4.75 -6.53
C VAL A 62 -0.34 5.17 -6.22
N GLU A 63 -0.94 6.00 -7.08
CA GLU A 63 -2.34 6.43 -6.94
C GLU A 63 -3.30 5.23 -7.03
N TYR A 64 -3.12 4.37 -8.03
CA TYR A 64 -3.94 3.18 -8.21
C TYR A 64 -3.88 2.22 -7.02
N ILE A 65 -2.68 1.93 -6.51
CA ILE A 65 -2.49 1.06 -5.34
C ILE A 65 -3.17 1.68 -4.11
N THR A 66 -2.99 2.99 -3.91
CA THR A 66 -3.60 3.72 -2.77
C THR A 66 -5.13 3.62 -2.81
N ASP A 67 -5.74 3.89 -3.96
CA ASP A 67 -7.19 3.79 -4.14
C ASP A 67 -7.70 2.34 -3.96
N MET A 68 -6.98 1.36 -4.51
CA MET A 68 -7.32 -0.06 -4.35
C MET A 68 -7.29 -0.50 -2.88
N VAL A 69 -6.28 -0.07 -2.12
CA VAL A 69 -6.17 -0.39 -0.68
C VAL A 69 -7.30 0.26 0.11
N HIS A 70 -7.67 1.51 -0.17
CA HIS A 70 -8.83 2.13 0.48
C HIS A 70 -10.13 1.37 0.20
N LYS A 71 -10.36 0.96 -1.05
CA LYS A 71 -11.52 0.13 -1.42
C LYS A 71 -11.52 -1.22 -0.69
N ALA A 72 -10.35 -1.87 -0.58
CA ALA A 72 -10.21 -3.14 0.12
C ALA A 72 -10.46 -2.98 1.63
N GLN A 73 -9.94 -1.89 2.23
CA GLN A 73 -10.17 -1.56 3.63
C GLN A 73 -11.65 -1.31 3.94
N ASN A 74 -12.39 -0.67 3.03
CA ASN A 74 -13.83 -0.47 3.19
C ASN A 74 -14.59 -1.81 3.26
N ILE A 75 -14.17 -2.82 2.49
CA ILE A 75 -14.72 -4.19 2.57
C ILE A 75 -14.33 -4.84 3.90
N ALA A 76 -13.08 -4.69 4.30
CA ALA A 76 -12.52 -5.24 5.54
C ALA A 76 -13.06 -4.61 6.83
N SER A 77 -13.70 -3.43 6.73
CA SER A 77 -14.14 -2.60 7.87
C SER A 77 -14.91 -3.39 8.94
N LYS A 78 -15.85 -4.25 8.53
CA LYS A 78 -16.65 -5.09 9.44
C LYS A 78 -15.81 -6.12 10.20
N ARG A 79 -14.72 -6.58 9.59
CA ARG A 79 -13.81 -7.58 10.16
C ARG A 79 -12.68 -6.94 10.97
N GLY A 80 -12.41 -5.65 10.79
CA GLY A 80 -11.36 -4.90 11.48
C GLY A 80 -9.92 -5.25 11.04
N ARG A 81 -9.75 -6.15 10.07
CA ARG A 81 -8.44 -6.53 9.50
C ARG A 81 -8.51 -6.74 8.00
N LEU A 82 -7.56 -6.16 7.27
CA LEU A 82 -7.39 -6.31 5.83
C LEU A 82 -6.79 -7.69 5.50
N LEU A 83 -7.37 -8.39 4.53
CA LEU A 83 -6.91 -9.69 4.06
C LEU A 83 -6.83 -9.73 2.53
N THR A 84 -6.17 -10.76 2.01
CA THR A 84 -6.03 -11.00 0.57
C THR A 84 -7.39 -11.16 -0.13
N GLU A 85 -8.37 -11.76 0.54
CA GLU A 85 -9.71 -11.98 -0.02
C GLU A 85 -10.44 -10.67 -0.32
N ASP A 86 -10.12 -9.58 0.36
CA ASP A 86 -10.72 -8.26 0.09
C ASP A 86 -10.27 -7.73 -1.27
N PHE A 87 -9.00 -7.98 -1.64
CA PHE A 87 -8.46 -7.63 -2.96
C PHE A 87 -9.04 -8.54 -4.04
N LEU A 88 -9.15 -9.84 -3.79
CA LEU A 88 -9.80 -10.78 -4.72
C LEU A 88 -11.26 -10.39 -4.95
N TYR A 89 -11.96 -9.94 -3.92
CA TYR A 89 -13.31 -9.42 -4.07
C TYR A 89 -13.34 -8.20 -5.00
N LEU A 90 -12.43 -7.24 -4.89
CA LEU A 90 -12.39 -6.08 -5.80
C LEU A 90 -12.18 -6.51 -7.26
N VAL A 91 -11.34 -7.51 -7.51
CA VAL A 91 -10.98 -7.98 -8.85
C VAL A 91 -12.01 -8.96 -9.44
N ARG A 92 -12.98 -9.44 -8.65
CA ARG A 92 -13.90 -10.54 -9.02
C ARG A 92 -14.67 -10.39 -10.35
N LYS A 93 -14.80 -9.17 -10.87
CA LYS A 93 -15.51 -8.89 -12.13
C LYS A 93 -14.61 -9.03 -13.37
N ASP A 94 -13.33 -9.32 -13.19
CA ASP A 94 -12.35 -9.57 -14.23
C ASP A 94 -11.85 -11.02 -14.08
N PRO A 95 -12.52 -12.00 -14.74
CA PRO A 95 -12.23 -13.41 -14.55
C PRO A 95 -10.78 -13.80 -14.89
N PRO A 96 -10.17 -13.31 -15.99
CA PRO A 96 -8.75 -13.58 -16.26
C PRO A 96 -7.82 -13.09 -15.14
N LYS A 97 -8.01 -11.86 -14.65
CA LYS A 97 -7.17 -11.33 -13.56
C LYS A 97 -7.41 -12.07 -12.24
N LEU A 98 -8.66 -12.39 -11.93
CA LEU A 98 -9.00 -13.18 -10.74
C LEU A 98 -8.35 -14.55 -10.77
N HIS A 99 -8.44 -15.26 -11.89
CA HIS A 99 -7.84 -16.57 -12.06
C HIS A 99 -6.33 -16.50 -11.83
N ARG A 100 -5.67 -15.54 -12.49
CA ARG A 100 -4.23 -15.33 -12.34
C ARG A 100 -3.83 -15.05 -10.88
N CYS A 101 -4.58 -14.23 -10.15
CA CYS A 101 -4.32 -13.98 -8.74
C CYS A 101 -4.43 -15.26 -7.90
N THR A 102 -5.46 -16.07 -8.12
CA THR A 102 -5.67 -17.33 -7.40
C THR A 102 -4.53 -18.33 -7.65
N GLU A 103 -4.08 -18.48 -8.91
CA GLU A 103 -2.94 -19.33 -9.25
C GLU A 103 -1.66 -18.91 -8.52
N LEU A 104 -1.33 -17.61 -8.54
CA LEU A 104 -0.13 -17.09 -7.90
C LEU A 104 -0.14 -17.29 -6.38
N LEU A 105 -1.31 -17.14 -5.75
CA LEU A 105 -1.48 -17.40 -4.31
C LEU A 105 -1.30 -18.89 -3.98
N SER A 106 -1.85 -19.80 -4.80
CA SER A 106 -1.67 -21.25 -4.62
C SER A 106 -0.20 -21.62 -4.71
N MET A 107 0.47 -21.18 -5.79
CA MET A 107 1.89 -21.43 -6.00
C MET A 107 2.76 -20.87 -4.87
N HIS A 108 2.42 -19.69 -4.34
CA HIS A 108 3.14 -19.11 -3.20
C HIS A 108 3.02 -19.98 -1.94
N GLU A 109 1.83 -20.51 -1.63
CA GLU A 109 1.64 -21.43 -0.50
C GLU A 109 2.38 -22.76 -0.72
N GLU A 110 2.38 -23.30 -1.94
CA GLU A 110 3.16 -24.51 -2.28
C GLU A 110 4.66 -24.29 -2.05
N LEU A 111 5.21 -23.16 -2.50
CA LEU A 111 6.62 -22.80 -2.28
C LEU A 111 6.94 -22.65 -0.78
N LYS A 112 6.02 -22.08 -0.01
CA LYS A 112 6.18 -21.91 1.44
C LYS A 112 6.19 -23.26 2.16
N LEU A 113 5.30 -24.18 1.79
CA LEU A 113 5.28 -25.55 2.30
C LEU A 113 6.56 -26.30 1.94
N ALA A 114 7.02 -26.18 0.68
CA ALA A 114 8.25 -26.80 0.22
C ALA A 114 9.45 -26.32 1.04
N ARG A 115 9.61 -25.01 1.25
CA ARG A 115 10.70 -24.45 2.08
C ARG A 115 10.68 -25.00 3.51
N LYS A 116 9.50 -25.04 4.13
CA LYS A 116 9.35 -25.56 5.49
C LYS A 116 9.74 -27.03 5.62
N ALA A 117 9.51 -27.84 4.59
CA ALA A 117 9.88 -29.25 4.60
C ALA A 117 11.41 -29.49 4.66
N PHE A 118 12.22 -28.49 4.28
CA PHE A 118 13.68 -28.57 4.35
C PHE A 118 14.25 -28.04 5.68
N ASP A 119 13.59 -27.05 6.31
CA ASP A 119 14.03 -26.47 7.59
C ASP A 119 13.95 -27.46 8.78
N VAL A 120 13.06 -28.47 8.72
CA VAL A 120 12.89 -29.47 9.80
C VAL A 120 14.07 -30.48 9.85
N ASN A 121 14.86 -30.58 8.78
CA ASN A 121 15.91 -31.59 8.70
C ASN A 121 17.22 -31.20 9.41
N GLU A 122 17.50 -29.91 9.64
CA GLU A 122 18.78 -29.47 10.22
C GLU A 122 18.84 -29.71 11.75
N GLU A 123 17.73 -29.49 12.46
CA GLU A 123 17.66 -29.71 13.93
C GLU A 123 17.64 -31.21 14.30
N THR A 124 17.04 -32.06 13.47
CA THR A 124 16.91 -33.50 13.76
C THR A 124 18.21 -34.27 13.48
N LEU A 125 19.05 -33.76 12.58
CA LEU A 125 20.36 -34.36 12.24
C LEU A 125 21.46 -33.98 13.26
N ALA A 126 21.36 -32.81 13.92
CA ALA A 126 22.36 -32.34 14.88
C ALA A 126 22.31 -33.05 16.25
N THR A 127 21.25 -33.80 16.54
CA THR A 127 21.07 -34.54 17.81
C THR A 127 21.28 -36.05 17.68
N ALA A 128 21.76 -36.51 16.52
CA ALA A 128 21.95 -37.94 16.23
C ALA A 128 23.41 -38.42 16.37
N ASP A 129 24.34 -37.57 16.83
CA ASP A 129 25.73 -37.91 17.18
C ASP A 129 25.99 -37.81 18.69
#